data_AF-A0A0V1PBI5-F1
#
_entry.id   AF-A0A0V1PBI5-F1
#
_cell.length_a   1.000
_cell.length_b   1.000
_cell.length_c   1.000
_cell.angle_alpha   90.00
_cell.angle_beta   90.00
_cell.angle_gamma   90.00
#
_symmetry.space_group_name_H-M   'P 1'
#
loop_
_entity.id
_entity.type
_entity.pdbx_description
1 polymer ?
#
loop_
_entity_poly.entity_id
_entity_poly.type
_entity_poly.pdbx_seq_one_letter_code
_entity_poly.pdbx_strand_id
1 'polypeptide(L)'
;MEKKERRQITTSLKLQITQTVDENPNMKRIDIARMMNIPSSTLNTILAKRTTLESACNDGNSSTRKRIRSGNFAELEEVLLKWFKQVRTLNIPVDGTVVRSKAAELAHMMGINDFKA
;
A
#
# COMPACT_ATOMS: atom_id res chain seq x y z
N MET A 1 0.25 -11.31 -33.27
CA MET A 1 0.60 -10.44 -32.12
C MET A 1 0.83 -11.34 -30.93
N GLU A 2 2.01 -11.30 -30.32
CA GLU A 2 2.35 -12.13 -29.17
C GLU A 2 1.47 -11.76 -27.96
N LYS A 3 0.81 -12.74 -27.37
CA LYS A 3 -0.10 -12.52 -26.24
C LYS A 3 0.74 -12.25 -24.99
N LYS A 4 0.97 -10.98 -24.66
CA LYS A 4 1.63 -10.60 -23.41
C LYS A 4 0.81 -11.07 -22.21
N GLU A 5 1.37 -11.96 -21.40
CA GLU A 5 0.76 -12.41 -20.15
C GLU A 5 0.69 -11.28 -19.12
N ARG A 6 -0.35 -11.32 -18.26
CA ARG A 6 -0.55 -10.30 -17.23
C ARG A 6 0.48 -10.44 -16.12
N ARG A 7 1.47 -9.54 -16.07
CA ARG A 7 2.46 -9.48 -14.99
C ARG A 7 1.96 -8.62 -13.83
N GLN A 8 2.09 -9.12 -12.60
CA GLN A 8 1.87 -8.33 -11.39
C GLN A 8 3.13 -7.51 -11.07
N ILE A 9 2.98 -6.19 -10.92
CA ILE A 9 4.06 -5.24 -10.66
C ILE A 9 4.03 -4.82 -9.18
N THR A 10 5.22 -4.69 -8.56
CA THR A 10 5.39 -4.21 -7.18
C THR A 10 5.06 -2.72 -7.07
N THR A 11 4.67 -2.28 -5.86
CA THR A 11 4.41 -0.85 -5.59
C THR A 11 5.66 -0.02 -5.84
N SER A 12 6.85 -0.52 -5.48
CA SER A 12 8.12 0.14 -5.78
C SER A 12 8.35 0.35 -7.28
N LEU A 13 8.11 -0.65 -8.13
CA LEU A 13 8.27 -0.46 -9.58
C LEU A 13 7.22 0.51 -10.15
N LYS A 14 5.99 0.53 -9.60
CA LYS A 14 4.98 1.53 -9.99
C LYS A 14 5.43 2.95 -9.65
N LEU A 15 6.04 3.15 -8.48
CA LEU A 15 6.59 4.45 -8.06
C LEU A 15 7.79 4.87 -8.93
N GLN A 16 8.66 3.92 -9.28
CA GLN A 16 9.74 4.19 -10.21
C GLN A 16 9.20 4.62 -11.58
N ILE A 17 8.14 3.96 -12.07
CA ILE A 17 7.48 4.34 -13.33
C ILE A 17 6.93 5.77 -13.27
N THR A 18 6.26 6.15 -12.16
CA THR A 18 5.73 7.51 -12.00
C THR A 18 6.86 8.54 -11.96
N GLN A 19 7.95 8.24 -11.25
CA GLN A 19 9.13 9.11 -11.16
C GLN A 19 9.82 9.29 -12.52
N THR A 20 10.01 8.21 -13.29
CA THR A 20 10.63 8.30 -14.61
C THR A 20 9.78 9.15 -15.59
N VAL A 21 8.46 9.14 -15.45
CA VAL A 21 7.58 10.02 -16.24
C VAL A 21 7.80 11.49 -15.89
N ASP A 22 8.01 11.80 -14.60
CA ASP A 22 8.23 13.17 -14.15
C ASP A 22 9.63 13.69 -14.53
N GLU A 23 10.64 12.82 -14.46
CA GLU A 23 12.02 13.14 -14.86
C GLU A 23 12.16 13.35 -16.38
N ASN A 24 11.24 12.80 -17.18
CA ASN A 24 11.29 12.84 -18.64
C ASN A 24 10.03 13.50 -19.25
N PRO A 25 9.76 14.79 -18.99
CA PRO A 25 8.52 15.45 -19.41
C PRO A 25 8.36 15.54 -20.93
N ASN A 26 9.48 15.53 -21.67
CA ASN A 26 9.51 15.65 -23.14
C ASN A 26 9.45 14.30 -23.87
N MET A 27 9.55 13.17 -23.15
CA MET A 27 9.48 11.84 -23.77
C MET A 27 8.02 11.41 -23.96
N LYS A 28 7.74 10.76 -25.10
CA LYS A 28 6.41 10.19 -25.32
C LYS A 28 6.21 9.03 -24.35
N ARG A 29 5.01 8.93 -23.78
CA ARG A 29 4.60 7.84 -22.88
C ARG A 29 4.81 6.45 -23.49
N ILE A 30 4.69 6.32 -24.81
CA ILE A 30 4.93 5.06 -25.54
C ILE A 30 6.40 4.63 -25.44
N ASP A 31 7.33 5.59 -25.55
CA ASP A 31 8.76 5.32 -25.48
C ASP A 31 9.17 4.98 -24.04
N ILE A 32 8.62 5.67 -23.05
CA ILE A 32 8.79 5.34 -21.62
C ILE A 32 8.26 3.93 -21.32
N ALA A 33 7.09 3.57 -21.85
CA ALA A 33 6.51 2.24 -21.68
C ALA A 33 7.40 1.15 -22.30
N ARG A 34 7.99 1.41 -23.47
CA ARG A 34 8.94 0.50 -24.13
C ARG A 34 10.22 0.35 -23.31
N MET A 35 10.79 1.45 -22.83
CA MET A 35 11.98 1.47 -21.98
C MET A 35 11.78 0.66 -20.69
N MET A 36 10.61 0.79 -20.07
CA MET A 36 10.25 0.05 -18.84
C MET A 36 9.71 -1.37 -19.11
N ASN A 37 9.65 -1.80 -20.38
CA ASN A 37 9.09 -3.07 -20.82
C ASN A 37 7.66 -3.35 -20.28
N ILE A 38 6.81 -2.33 -20.30
CA ILE A 38 5.40 -2.41 -19.90
C ILE A 38 4.47 -2.05 -21.06
N PRO A 39 3.24 -2.60 -21.11
CA PRO A 39 2.23 -2.13 -22.04
C PRO A 39 1.86 -0.67 -21.76
N SER A 40 1.60 0.13 -22.80
CA SER A 40 1.16 1.53 -22.65
C SER A 40 -0.13 1.67 -21.83
N SER A 41 -1.03 0.68 -21.92
CA SER A 41 -2.24 0.62 -21.08
C SER A 41 -1.92 0.47 -19.59
N THR A 42 -0.88 -0.29 -19.25
CA THR A 42 -0.39 -0.44 -17.87
C THR A 42 0.20 0.87 -17.35
N LEU A 43 1.00 1.56 -18.16
CA LEU A 43 1.54 2.88 -17.82
C LEU A 43 0.41 3.86 -17.48
N ASN A 44 -0.59 3.99 -18.35
CA ASN A 44 -1.72 4.89 -18.12
C ASN A 44 -2.52 4.52 -16.87
N THR A 45 -2.70 3.22 -16.60
CA THR A 45 -3.39 2.76 -15.38
C THR A 45 -2.61 3.10 -14.11
N ILE A 46 -1.27 3.02 -14.15
CA ILE A 46 -0.40 3.40 -13.03
C ILE A 46 -0.50 4.90 -12.78
N LEU A 47 -0.39 5.71 -13.83
CA LEU A 47 -0.51 7.17 -13.73
C LEU A 47 -1.89 7.62 -13.21
N ALA A 48 -2.97 6.96 -13.64
CA ALA A 48 -4.31 7.25 -13.13
C ALA A 48 -4.47 6.94 -11.64
N LYS A 49 -3.71 5.98 -11.10
CA LYS A 49 -3.73 5.58 -9.68
C LYS A 49 -2.57 6.15 -8.87
N ARG A 50 -1.90 7.17 -9.39
CA ARG A 50 -0.69 7.77 -8.81
C ARG A 50 -0.93 8.26 -7.39
N THR A 51 -1.99 9.02 -7.15
CA THR A 51 -2.31 9.58 -5.83
C THR A 51 -2.43 8.48 -4.77
N THR A 52 -3.15 7.40 -5.09
CA THR A 52 -3.29 6.24 -4.20
C THR A 52 -1.95 5.52 -3.95
N LEU A 53 -1.07 5.46 -4.96
CA LEU A 53 0.27 4.87 -4.82
C LEU A 53 1.16 5.69 -3.89
N GLU A 54 1.12 7.01 -4.01
CA GLU A 54 1.89 7.96 -3.19
C GLU A 54 1.40 7.94 -1.74
N SER A 55 0.09 8.01 -1.49
CA SER A 55 -0.48 7.89 -0.13
C SER A 55 -0.10 6.56 0.52
N ALA A 56 -0.24 5.45 -0.21
CA ALA A 56 0.14 4.14 0.30
C ALA A 56 1.64 4.04 0.63
N CYS A 57 2.52 4.73 -0.12
CA CYS A 57 3.94 4.76 0.19
C CYS A 57 4.20 5.44 1.55
N ASN A 58 3.48 6.53 1.84
CA ASN A 58 3.61 7.25 3.10
C ASN A 58 3.09 6.45 4.31
N ASP A 59 2.09 5.60 4.10
CA ASP A 59 1.50 4.76 5.16
C ASP A 59 2.38 3.55 5.57
N GLY A 60 3.64 3.51 5.14
CA GLY A 60 4.58 2.42 5.45
C GLY A 60 4.29 1.13 4.69
N ASN A 61 3.56 1.20 3.58
CA ASN A 61 3.23 0.04 2.78
C ASN A 61 4.52 -0.50 2.11
N SER A 62 4.81 -1.79 2.33
CA SER A 62 6.09 -2.38 1.90
C SER A 62 6.31 -2.26 0.39
N SER A 63 7.53 -1.87 0.01
CA SER A 63 8.01 -1.79 -1.38
C SER A 63 7.81 -3.10 -2.17
N THR A 64 7.76 -4.23 -1.48
CA THR A 64 7.60 -5.58 -2.05
C THR A 64 6.15 -5.96 -2.36
N ARG A 65 5.16 -5.25 -1.79
CA ARG A 65 3.75 -5.53 -2.05
C ARG A 65 3.40 -5.22 -3.50
N LYS A 66 2.54 -6.05 -4.11
CA LYS A 66 2.06 -5.87 -5.50
C LYS A 66 0.68 -5.20 -5.57
N ARG A 67 -0.06 -5.19 -4.45
CA ARG A 67 -1.42 -4.66 -4.33
C ARG A 67 -1.53 -3.81 -3.08
N ILE A 68 -2.15 -2.65 -3.22
CA ILE A 68 -2.59 -1.82 -2.10
C ILE A 68 -3.99 -2.33 -1.73
N ARG A 69 -4.14 -2.83 -0.52
CA ARG A 69 -5.42 -3.29 0.05
C ARG A 69 -5.47 -2.84 1.49
N SER A 70 -6.60 -2.29 1.89
CA SER A 70 -7.00 -2.13 3.29
C SER A 70 -7.56 -3.45 3.82
N GLY A 71 -7.41 -3.68 5.13
CA GLY A 71 -8.14 -4.73 5.83
C GLY A 71 -9.63 -4.42 5.93
N ASN A 72 -10.43 -5.40 6.37
CA ASN A 72 -11.87 -5.22 6.57
C ASN A 72 -12.19 -4.22 7.69
N PHE A 73 -11.25 -4.03 8.62
CA PHE A 73 -11.39 -3.16 9.79
C PHE A 73 -10.30 -2.08 9.79
N ALA A 74 -10.15 -1.35 8.68
CA ALA A 74 -9.06 -0.40 8.48
C ALA A 74 -8.96 0.66 9.59
N GLU A 75 -10.10 1.19 10.04
CA GLU A 75 -10.14 2.20 11.11
C GLU A 75 -9.67 1.61 12.47
N LEU A 76 -10.10 0.38 12.78
CA LEU A 76 -9.64 -0.34 13.97
C LEU A 76 -8.14 -0.62 13.92
N GLU A 77 -7.63 -1.08 12.77
CA GLU A 77 -6.20 -1.34 12.55
C GLU A 77 -5.38 -0.06 12.72
N GLU A 78 -5.89 1.09 12.27
CA GLU A 78 -5.24 2.39 12.42
C GLU A 78 -5.13 2.81 13.90
N VAL A 79 -6.23 2.74 14.65
CA VAL A 79 -6.25 3.07 16.08
C VAL A 79 -5.35 2.13 16.87
N LEU A 80 -5.40 0.83 16.56
CA LEU A 80 -4.54 -0.19 17.18
C LEU A 80 -3.06 0.08 16.89
N LEU A 81 -2.71 0.42 15.65
CA LEU A 81 -1.34 0.75 15.27
C LEU A 81 -0.84 2.01 15.99
N LYS A 82 -1.69 3.03 16.16
CA LYS A 82 -1.35 4.25 16.91
C LYS A 82 -1.04 3.93 18.37
N TRP A 83 -1.89 3.15 19.03
CA TRP A 83 -1.64 2.66 20.39
C TRP A 83 -0.34 1.84 20.46
N PHE A 84 -0.13 0.90 19.53
CA PHE A 84 1.07 0.07 19.52
C PHE A 84 2.35 0.89 19.38
N LYS A 85 2.36 1.91 18.50
CA LYS A 85 3.47 2.85 18.36
C LYS A 85 3.75 3.59 19.67
N GLN A 86 2.71 4.08 20.35
CA GLN A 86 2.87 4.76 21.65
C GLN A 86 3.50 3.83 22.71
N VAL A 87 2.99 2.60 22.84
CA VAL A 87 3.53 1.64 23.81
C VAL A 87 4.99 1.28 23.49
N ARG A 88 5.35 1.14 22.20
CA ARG A 88 6.74 0.94 21.79
C ARG A 88 7.65 2.13 22.07
N THR A 89 7.16 3.38 21.97
CA THR A 89 7.97 4.55 22.35
C THR A 89 8.29 4.58 23.85
N LEU A 90 7.46 3.95 24.68
CA LEU A 90 7.71 3.77 26.11
C LEU A 90 8.61 2.55 26.42
N ASN A 91 9.12 1.88 25.38
CA ASN A 91 9.97 0.69 25.46
C ASN A 91 9.34 -0.48 26.24
N ILE A 92 8.00 -0.54 26.27
CA ILE A 92 7.27 -1.63 26.92
C ILE A 92 7.21 -2.81 25.93
N PRO A 93 7.68 -4.01 26.31
CA PRO A 93 7.54 -5.19 25.48
C PRO A 93 6.06 -5.58 25.39
N VAL A 94 5.54 -5.66 24.17
CA VAL A 94 4.15 -6.04 23.90
C VAL A 94 4.15 -7.39 23.20
N ASP A 95 3.53 -8.38 23.85
CA ASP A 95 3.29 -9.68 23.23
C ASP A 95 2.04 -9.64 22.31
N GLY A 96 1.98 -10.56 21.35
CA GLY A 96 0.85 -10.69 20.43
C GLY A 96 -0.49 -10.92 21.13
N THR A 97 -0.49 -11.56 22.30
CA THR A 97 -1.70 -11.71 23.13
C THR A 97 -2.24 -10.36 23.61
N VAL A 98 -1.37 -9.46 24.04
CA VAL A 98 -1.73 -8.11 24.49
C VAL A 98 -2.31 -7.29 23.33
N VAL A 99 -1.71 -7.42 22.13
CA VAL A 99 -2.23 -6.76 20.92
C VAL A 99 -3.63 -7.24 20.57
N ARG A 100 -3.89 -8.55 20.62
CA ARG A 100 -5.23 -9.12 20.35
C ARG A 100 -6.27 -8.64 21.36
N SER A 101 -5.93 -8.67 22.65
CA SER A 101 -6.82 -8.18 23.71
C SER A 101 -7.17 -6.69 23.50
N LYS A 102 -6.17 -5.86 23.15
CA LYS A 102 -6.41 -4.45 22.84
C LYS A 102 -7.26 -4.26 21.59
N ALA A 103 -7.05 -5.08 20.55
CA ALA A 103 -7.85 -5.04 19.34
C ALA A 103 -9.32 -5.36 19.62
N ALA A 104 -9.60 -6.37 20.45
CA ALA A 104 -10.96 -6.72 20.86
C ALA A 104 -11.63 -5.60 21.68
N GLU A 105 -10.90 -4.98 22.60
CA GLU A 105 -11.36 -3.84 23.39
C GLU A 105 -11.71 -2.64 22.50
N LEU A 106 -10.82 -2.30 21.57
CA LEU A 106 -11.05 -1.22 20.59
C LEU A 106 -12.22 -1.52 19.66
N ALA A 107 -12.35 -2.76 19.18
CA ALA A 107 -13.48 -3.16 18.36
C ALA A 107 -14.81 -2.98 19.10
N HIS A 108 -14.86 -3.38 20.38
CA HIS A 108 -16.06 -3.19 21.20
C HIS A 108 -16.38 -1.70 21.41
N MET A 109 -15.37 -0.87 21.72
CA MET A 109 -15.55 0.58 21.86
C MET A 109 -16.03 1.26 20.57
N MET A 110 -15.62 0.74 19.40
CA MET A 110 -16.03 1.23 18.08
C MET A 110 -17.38 0.61 17.61
N GLY A 111 -18.00 -0.27 18.40
CA GLY A 111 -19.25 -0.93 18.04
C GLY A 111 -19.11 -2.02 16.97
N ILE A 112 -17.90 -2.52 16.71
CA ILE A 112 -17.61 -3.56 15.72
C ILE A 112 -17.82 -4.95 16.35
N ASN A 113 -19.05 -5.43 16.32
CA ASN A 113 -19.44 -6.70 16.97
C ASN A 113 -18.93 -7.95 16.22
N ASP A 114 -18.65 -7.83 14.92
CA ASP A 114 -18.20 -8.97 14.08
C ASP A 114 -16.69 -9.18 14.12
N PHE A 115 -15.95 -8.38 14.90
CA PHE A 115 -14.50 -8.50 15.01
C PHE A 115 -14.12 -9.73 15.83
N LYS A 116 -13.20 -10.54 15.31
CA LYS A 116 -12.60 -11.69 16.00
C LYS A 116 -11.09 -11.54 16.00
N ALA A 117 -10.50 -11.48 17.19
CA ALA A 117 -9.08 -11.23 17.42
C ALA A 117 -8.21 -12.49 17.32
#